data_AF-A0A420W1N8-F1
#
_entry.id   AF-A0A420W1N8-F1
#
_cell.length_a   1.000
_cell.length_b   1.000
_cell.length_c   1.000
_cell.angle_alpha   90.00
_cell.angle_beta   90.00
_cell.angle_gamma   90.00
#
_symmetry.space_group_name_H-M   'P 1'
#
loop_
_entity.id
_entity.type
_entity.pdbx_description
1 polymer ?
#
loop_
_entity_poly.entity_id
_entity_poly.type
_entity_poly.pdbx_seq_one_letter_code
_entity_poly.pdbx_strand_id
1 'polypeptide(L)'
;MIYLTGSAIYSCLPWFQYRSFLFFHPSWTEAEGRIIDYKIRWTPTTKQSAASSTASITYTYRVGDKERQVYASEAVDRYSNNLWNTDGDIEGHNLALDKQIKEYINAKNYKILINRANDSRLFIPLDYFSFWGALPLQIILMLLKIIVALAIIISLPYSYAYVLERIKENQRRKY
;
A
#
# COMPACT_ATOMS: atom_id res chain seq x y z
N MET A 1 -12.51 2.87 18.94
CA MET A 1 -11.88 3.97 18.18
C MET A 1 -10.45 3.64 17.75
N ILE A 2 -9.53 3.23 18.65
CA ILE A 2 -8.13 2.87 18.29
C ILE A 2 -8.04 1.73 17.26
N TYR A 3 -8.90 0.71 17.37
CA TYR A 3 -8.94 -0.40 16.40
C TYR A 3 -9.34 0.02 14.99
N LEU A 4 -10.23 1.00 14.85
CA LEU A 4 -10.75 1.45 13.54
C LEU A 4 -9.71 2.30 12.80
N THR A 5 -8.98 3.15 13.52
CA THR A 5 -7.92 3.98 12.93
C THR A 5 -6.69 3.13 12.58
N GLY A 6 -6.36 2.15 13.42
CA GLY A 6 -5.35 1.13 13.11
C GLY A 6 -5.73 0.35 11.86
N SER A 7 -6.93 -0.24 11.81
CA SER A 7 -7.37 -1.02 10.64
C SER A 7 -7.39 -0.20 9.35
N ALA A 8 -7.71 1.10 9.42
CA ALA A 8 -7.72 1.98 8.25
C ALA A 8 -6.32 2.23 7.69
N ILE A 9 -5.31 2.48 8.54
CA ILE A 9 -3.93 2.68 8.11
C ILE A 9 -3.33 1.36 7.58
N TYR A 10 -3.62 0.25 8.25
CA TYR A 10 -3.11 -1.07 7.86
C TYR A 10 -3.74 -1.60 6.56
N SER A 11 -5.02 -1.31 6.29
CA SER A 11 -5.70 -1.76 5.06
C SER A 11 -5.22 -1.07 3.78
N CYS A 12 -4.53 0.06 3.92
CA CYS A 12 -4.08 0.89 2.79
C CYS A 12 -2.62 0.64 2.39
N LEU A 13 -1.88 -0.23 3.08
CA LEU A 13 -0.53 -0.60 2.69
C LEU A 13 -0.57 -1.71 1.63
N PRO A 14 0.11 -1.55 0.48
CA PRO A 14 0.08 -2.57 -0.58
C PRO A 14 0.57 -3.95 -0.13
N TRP A 15 1.55 -3.99 0.78
CA TRP A 15 2.01 -5.24 1.39
C TRP A 15 0.91 -5.96 2.17
N PHE A 16 0.05 -5.21 2.88
CA PHE A 16 -1.04 -5.80 3.65
C PHE A 16 -2.18 -6.27 2.75
N GLN A 17 -2.54 -5.50 1.72
CA GLN A 17 -3.50 -5.93 0.70
C GLN A 17 -3.06 -7.24 0.04
N TYR A 18 -1.78 -7.33 -0.30
CA TYR A 18 -1.16 -8.54 -0.84
C TYR A 18 -1.25 -9.72 0.13
N ARG A 19 -0.81 -9.53 1.39
CA ARG A 19 -0.84 -10.58 2.42
C ARG A 19 -2.26 -11.02 2.77
N SER A 20 -3.20 -10.09 2.86
CA SER A 20 -4.61 -10.35 3.08
C SER A 20 -5.20 -11.18 1.94
N PHE A 21 -4.90 -10.82 0.68
CA PHE A 21 -5.35 -11.58 -0.48
C PHE A 21 -4.88 -13.05 -0.41
N LEU A 22 -3.59 -13.30 -0.16
CA LEU A 22 -3.06 -14.65 -0.02
C LEU A 22 -3.68 -15.43 1.15
N PHE A 23 -3.95 -14.75 2.27
CA PHE A 23 -4.57 -15.37 3.44
C PHE A 23 -5.98 -15.90 3.13
N PHE A 24 -6.79 -15.11 2.42
CA PHE A 24 -8.14 -15.52 2.02
C PHE A 24 -8.19 -16.42 0.78
N HIS A 25 -7.10 -16.50 0.03
CA HIS A 25 -7.01 -17.29 -1.20
C HIS A 25 -5.78 -18.21 -1.19
N PRO A 26 -5.74 -19.25 -0.33
CA PRO A 26 -4.55 -20.06 -0.09
C PRO A 26 -4.11 -20.91 -1.30
N SER A 27 -4.97 -21.07 -2.31
CA SER A 27 -4.63 -21.75 -3.56
C SER A 27 -3.83 -20.90 -4.53
N TRP A 28 -3.63 -19.61 -4.22
CA TRP A 28 -2.90 -18.68 -5.07
C TRP A 28 -1.43 -18.67 -4.68
N THR A 29 -0.56 -18.69 -5.69
CA THR A 29 0.89 -18.69 -5.52
C THR A 29 1.53 -17.65 -6.41
N GLU A 30 2.66 -17.10 -5.97
CA GLU A 30 3.48 -16.23 -6.82
C GLU A 30 4.03 -17.01 -8.01
N ALA A 31 3.95 -16.41 -9.20
CA ALA A 31 4.58 -16.91 -10.41
C ALA A 31 5.62 -15.91 -10.89
N GLU A 32 6.76 -16.42 -11.35
CA GLU A 32 7.73 -15.60 -12.06
C GLU A 32 7.18 -15.15 -13.41
N GLY A 33 7.34 -13.88 -13.71
CA GLY A 33 6.79 -13.27 -14.90
C GLY A 33 7.26 -11.84 -15.11
N ARG A 34 6.80 -11.23 -16.20
CA ARG A 34 7.14 -9.86 -16.57
C ARG A 34 5.98 -9.15 -17.26
N ILE A 35 5.89 -7.85 -17.06
CA ILE A 35 5.03 -6.98 -17.87
C ILE A 35 5.70 -6.78 -19.23
N ILE A 36 4.95 -6.97 -20.32
CA ILE A 36 5.44 -6.83 -21.70
C ILE A 36 5.05 -5.47 -22.27
N ASP A 37 3.80 -5.08 -22.05
CA ASP A 37 3.22 -3.86 -22.62
C ASP A 37 2.13 -3.33 -21.69
N TYR A 38 1.84 -2.04 -21.80
CA TYR A 38 0.70 -1.42 -21.14
C TYR A 38 0.16 -0.26 -21.98
N LYS A 39 -1.14 -0.01 -21.83
CA LYS A 39 -1.83 1.10 -22.49
C LYS A 39 -2.63 1.89 -21.47
N ILE A 40 -2.46 3.20 -21.50
CA ILE A 40 -3.20 4.13 -20.66
C ILE A 40 -4.33 4.73 -21.49
N ARG A 41 -5.51 4.79 -20.89
CA ARG A 41 -6.70 5.42 -21.46
C ARG A 41 -7.35 6.28 -20.39
N TRP A 42 -7.86 7.44 -20.80
CA TRP A 42 -8.75 8.23 -19.97
C TRP A 42 -10.19 7.70 -20.05
N THR A 43 -10.82 7.55 -18.89
CA THR A 43 -12.23 7.19 -18.76
C THR A 43 -12.98 8.41 -18.21
N PRO A 44 -13.73 9.13 -19.06
CA PRO A 44 -14.51 10.28 -18.64
C PRO A 44 -15.78 9.83 -17.89
N THR A 45 -16.28 10.69 -16.99
CA THR A 45 -17.54 10.49 -16.29
C THR A 45 -18.09 11.82 -15.80
N THR A 46 -19.37 11.83 -15.44
CA THR A 46 -20.05 12.96 -14.79
C THR A 46 -19.98 12.89 -13.26
N LYS A 47 -19.43 11.81 -12.70
CA LYS A 47 -19.27 11.63 -11.24
C LYS A 47 -17.88 12.06 -10.79
N GLN A 48 -17.82 12.95 -9.80
CA GLN A 48 -16.59 13.55 -9.27
C GLN A 48 -15.45 12.55 -8.99
N SER A 49 -15.77 11.36 -8.51
CA SER A 49 -14.78 10.35 -8.07
C SER A 49 -14.51 9.22 -9.06
N ALA A 50 -15.12 9.22 -10.25
CA ALA A 50 -14.99 8.11 -11.19
C ALA A 50 -14.17 8.46 -12.46
N ALA A 51 -13.79 9.73 -12.64
CA ALA A 51 -12.96 10.14 -13.76
C ALA A 51 -11.53 9.66 -13.48
N SER A 52 -10.97 8.88 -14.40
CA SER A 52 -9.71 8.21 -14.14
C SER A 52 -8.89 7.97 -15.40
N SER A 53 -7.58 7.99 -15.22
CA SER A 53 -6.65 7.35 -16.14
C SER A 53 -6.56 5.88 -15.75
N THR A 54 -6.78 4.99 -16.70
CA THR A 54 -6.77 3.54 -16.48
C THR A 54 -5.69 2.91 -17.35
N ALA A 55 -4.88 2.06 -16.74
CA ALA A 55 -3.87 1.26 -17.41
C ALA A 55 -4.33 -0.18 -17.57
N SER A 56 -4.39 -0.62 -18.82
CA SER A 56 -4.49 -2.03 -19.16
C SER A 56 -3.10 -2.59 -19.40
N ILE A 57 -2.79 -3.73 -18.81
CA ILE A 57 -1.43 -4.28 -18.77
C ILE A 57 -1.41 -5.69 -19.35
N THR A 58 -0.50 -5.92 -20.28
CA THR A 58 -0.19 -7.23 -20.83
C THR A 58 1.05 -7.77 -20.12
N TYR A 59 0.94 -8.94 -19.52
CA TYR A 59 2.04 -9.59 -18.80
C TYR A 59 2.16 -11.06 -19.16
N THR A 60 3.33 -11.62 -18.90
CA THR A 60 3.63 -13.05 -19.03
C THR A 60 4.01 -13.64 -17.70
N TYR A 61 3.74 -14.93 -17.53
CA TYR A 61 4.24 -15.72 -16.42
C TYR A 61 4.51 -17.16 -16.85
N ARG A 62 5.32 -17.87 -16.07
CA ARG A 62 5.66 -19.27 -16.32
C ARG A 62 4.87 -20.22 -15.43
N VAL A 63 4.38 -21.31 -16.03
CA VAL A 63 3.81 -22.47 -15.34
C VAL A 63 4.49 -23.71 -15.88
N GLY A 64 5.42 -24.28 -15.09
CA GLY A 64 6.36 -25.28 -15.59
C GLY A 64 7.17 -24.69 -16.75
N ASP A 65 7.24 -25.40 -17.87
CA ASP A 65 8.01 -24.99 -19.06
C ASP A 65 7.22 -24.08 -20.02
N LYS A 66 5.96 -23.74 -19.71
CA LYS A 66 5.11 -22.94 -20.60
C LYS A 66 5.03 -21.49 -20.12
N GLU A 67 5.35 -20.56 -21.00
CA GLU A 67 5.06 -19.14 -20.82
C GLU A 67 3.62 -18.86 -21.28
N ARG A 68 2.86 -18.13 -20.46
CA ARG A 68 1.49 -17.70 -20.77
C ARG A 68 1.42 -16.20 -20.74
N GLN A 69 0.72 -15.64 -21.72
CA GLN A 69 0.46 -14.21 -21.81
C GLN A 69 -0.98 -13.92 -21.41
N VAL A 70 -1.17 -12.92 -20.56
CA VAL A 70 -2.49 -12.48 -20.07
C VAL A 70 -2.61 -10.97 -20.21
N TYR A 71 -3.81 -10.54 -20.58
CA TYR A 71 -4.21 -9.15 -20.63
C TYR A 71 -5.09 -8.84 -19.42
N ALA A 72 -4.60 -7.99 -18.52
CA ALA A 72 -5.40 -7.41 -17.46
C ALA A 72 -5.96 -6.07 -17.93
N SER A 73 -7.26 -6.07 -18.22
CA SER A 73 -8.01 -4.83 -18.39
C SER A 73 -8.12 -4.12 -17.04
N GLU A 74 -7.97 -2.81 -17.04
CA GLU A 74 -8.11 -1.98 -15.82
C GLU A 74 -7.24 -2.47 -14.65
N ALA A 75 -5.99 -2.84 -14.96
CA ALA A 75 -5.05 -3.37 -13.97
C ALA A 75 -4.68 -2.32 -12.91
N VAL A 76 -4.68 -1.05 -13.32
CA VAL A 76 -4.32 0.09 -12.50
C VAL A 76 -5.18 1.27 -12.90
N ASP A 77 -5.68 2.01 -11.93
CA ASP A 77 -6.38 3.27 -12.17
C ASP A 77 -5.62 4.44 -11.51
N ARG A 78 -5.96 5.66 -11.91
CA ARG A 78 -5.65 6.90 -11.19
C ARG A 78 -6.84 7.86 -11.30
N TYR A 79 -7.62 7.99 -10.24
CA TYR A 79 -8.76 8.93 -10.18
C TYR A 79 -8.32 10.40 -10.13
N SER A 80 -9.05 11.29 -10.80
CA SER A 80 -8.79 12.74 -10.72
C SER A 80 -9.50 13.45 -9.58
N ASN A 81 -10.56 12.86 -9.03
CA ASN A 81 -11.43 13.47 -8.01
C ASN A 81 -12.05 14.83 -8.43
N ASN A 82 -11.97 15.17 -9.72
CA ASN A 82 -12.48 16.40 -10.29
C ASN A 82 -13.70 16.11 -11.16
N LEU A 83 -14.71 16.97 -11.02
CA LEU A 83 -15.97 16.86 -11.77
C LEU A 83 -15.79 17.22 -13.26
N TRP A 84 -14.88 18.17 -13.52
CA TRP A 84 -14.52 18.64 -14.85
C TRP A 84 -13.00 18.55 -14.98
N ASN A 85 -12.52 17.95 -16.07
CA ASN A 85 -11.10 17.78 -16.35
C ASN A 85 -10.83 18.39 -17.73
N THR A 86 -9.88 19.32 -17.79
CA THR A 86 -9.38 19.87 -19.06
C THR A 86 -8.46 18.87 -19.76
N ASP A 87 -8.17 19.09 -21.04
CA ASP A 87 -7.21 18.25 -21.77
C ASP A 87 -5.83 18.21 -21.08
N GLY A 88 -5.41 19.33 -20.48
CA GLY A 88 -4.18 19.41 -19.70
C GLY A 88 -4.23 18.59 -18.41
N ASP A 89 -5.38 18.54 -17.72
CA ASP A 89 -5.56 17.68 -16.56
C ASP A 89 -5.48 16.20 -16.95
N ILE A 90 -6.16 15.84 -18.05
CA ILE A 90 -6.17 14.46 -18.59
C ILE A 90 -4.76 14.02 -18.94
N GLU A 91 -4.00 14.87 -19.66
CA GLU A 91 -2.61 14.59 -20.01
C GLU A 91 -1.73 14.46 -18.76
N GLY A 92 -1.91 15.35 -17.77
CA GLY A 92 -1.22 15.29 -16.49
C GLY A 92 -1.48 13.98 -15.72
N HIS A 93 -2.73 13.52 -15.67
CA HIS A 93 -3.09 12.25 -15.04
C HIS A 93 -2.52 11.04 -15.79
N ASN A 94 -2.57 11.05 -17.12
CA ASN A 94 -2.00 9.99 -17.95
C ASN A 94 -0.48 9.93 -17.80
N LEU A 95 0.21 11.07 -17.83
CA LEU A 95 1.67 11.15 -17.67
C LEU A 95 2.10 10.70 -16.27
N ALA A 96 1.37 11.09 -15.23
CA ALA A 96 1.66 10.67 -13.87
C ALA A 96 1.47 9.16 -13.69
N LEU A 97 0.43 8.59 -14.29
CA LEU A 97 0.20 7.14 -14.29
C LEU A 97 1.27 6.39 -15.10
N ASP A 98 1.66 6.92 -16.26
CA ASP A 98 2.74 6.36 -17.09
C ASP A 98 4.06 6.28 -16.32
N LYS A 99 4.42 7.37 -15.64
CA LYS A 99 5.62 7.42 -14.81
C LYS A 99 5.58 6.37 -13.70
N GLN A 100 4.46 6.25 -13.00
CA GLN A 100 4.29 5.27 -11.91
C GLN A 100 4.43 3.83 -12.43
N ILE A 101 3.79 3.49 -13.55
CA ILE A 101 3.89 2.15 -14.12
C ILE A 101 5.33 1.84 -14.54
N LYS A 102 6.02 2.78 -15.18
CA LYS A 102 7.44 2.63 -15.54
C LYS A 102 8.30 2.40 -14.30
N GLU A 103 8.08 3.15 -13.22
CA GLU A 103 8.78 2.97 -11.94
C GLU A 103 8.54 1.56 -11.36
N TYR A 104 7.30 1.07 -11.34
CA TYR A 104 7.00 -0.29 -10.86
C TYR A 104 7.61 -1.38 -11.74
N ILE A 105 7.58 -1.22 -13.07
CA ILE A 105 8.20 -2.17 -14.00
C ILE A 105 9.72 -2.22 -13.77
N ASN A 106 10.38 -1.06 -13.70
CA ASN A 106 11.83 -0.95 -13.53
C ASN A 106 12.30 -1.48 -12.18
N ALA A 107 11.56 -1.17 -11.11
CA ALA A 107 11.85 -1.66 -9.76
C ALA A 107 11.44 -3.13 -9.56
N LYS A 108 10.80 -3.77 -10.55
CA LYS A 108 10.13 -5.08 -10.41
C LYS A 108 9.20 -5.13 -9.19
N ASN A 109 8.55 -4.02 -8.88
CA ASN A 109 7.66 -3.87 -7.75
C ASN A 109 6.22 -4.21 -8.15
N TYR A 110 6.02 -5.47 -8.53
CA TYR A 110 4.72 -6.06 -8.85
C TYR A 110 4.77 -7.55 -8.56
N LYS A 111 3.61 -8.16 -8.36
CA LYS A 111 3.48 -9.60 -8.12
C LYS A 111 2.48 -10.18 -9.10
N ILE A 112 2.80 -11.33 -9.69
CA ILE A 112 1.86 -12.10 -10.49
C ILE A 112 1.45 -13.30 -9.65
N LEU A 113 0.17 -13.43 -9.39
CA LEU A 113 -0.42 -14.54 -8.65
C LEU A 113 -1.15 -15.44 -9.64
N ILE A 114 -1.03 -16.75 -9.45
CA ILE A 114 -1.73 -17.76 -10.23
C ILE A 114 -2.47 -18.71 -9.31
N ASN A 115 -3.59 -19.27 -9.76
CA ASN A 115 -4.32 -20.30 -9.03
C ASN A 115 -4.26 -21.66 -9.75
N ARG A 116 -4.79 -22.71 -9.09
CA ARG A 116 -4.88 -24.05 -9.66
C ARG A 116 -5.83 -24.15 -10.87
N ALA A 117 -6.76 -23.22 -11.01
CA ALA A 117 -7.68 -23.13 -12.15
C ALA A 117 -7.06 -22.43 -13.37
N ASN A 118 -5.75 -22.10 -13.32
CA ASN A 118 -5.04 -21.32 -14.35
C ASN A 118 -5.50 -19.87 -14.51
N ASP A 119 -6.20 -19.31 -13.53
CA ASP A 119 -6.42 -17.87 -13.48
C ASP A 119 -5.16 -17.18 -12.99
N SER A 120 -4.95 -15.96 -13.46
CA SER A 120 -3.86 -15.11 -13.01
C SER A 120 -4.34 -13.72 -12.64
N ARG A 121 -3.67 -13.13 -11.66
CA ARG A 121 -3.92 -11.77 -11.19
C ARG A 121 -2.60 -11.03 -11.06
N LEU A 122 -2.51 -9.88 -11.72
CA LEU A 122 -1.43 -8.94 -11.53
C LEU A 122 -1.74 -8.06 -10.34
N PHE A 123 -0.79 -7.95 -9.42
CA PHE A 123 -0.86 -7.10 -8.25
C PHE A 123 0.21 -6.01 -8.37
N ILE A 124 -0.22 -4.77 -8.57
CA ILE A 124 0.64 -3.59 -8.59
C ILE A 124 0.32 -2.76 -7.35
N PRO A 125 1.31 -2.50 -6.49
CA PRO A 125 1.12 -1.71 -5.30
C PRO A 125 0.96 -0.24 -5.69
N LEU A 126 -0.27 0.21 -5.91
CA LEU A 126 -0.49 1.61 -6.26
C LEU A 126 -0.27 2.51 -5.05
N ASP A 127 0.53 3.56 -5.25
CA ASP A 127 0.62 4.72 -4.36
C ASP A 127 -0.66 5.57 -4.42
N TYR A 128 -1.83 4.93 -4.47
CA TYR A 128 -3.13 5.60 -4.43
C TYR A 128 -3.29 6.44 -3.17
N PHE A 129 -2.65 6.00 -2.10
CA PHE A 129 -2.35 6.84 -0.96
C PHE A 129 -0.91 7.33 -1.09
N SER A 130 -0.70 8.36 -1.90
CA SER A 130 0.38 9.31 -1.67
C SER A 130 0.11 9.93 -0.30
N PHE A 131 0.57 9.24 0.76
CA PHE A 131 0.49 9.67 2.16
C PHE A 131 1.22 10.99 2.41
N TRP A 132 1.91 11.53 1.40
CA TRP A 132 2.61 12.80 1.44
C TRP A 132 1.69 14.03 1.48
N GLY A 133 0.40 13.91 1.16
CA GLY A 133 -0.56 15.03 1.19
C GLY A 133 -1.73 14.90 2.18
N ALA A 134 -1.89 13.76 2.86
CA ALA A 134 -3.07 13.53 3.69
C ALA A 134 -2.93 14.21 5.07
N LEU A 135 -3.32 15.49 5.16
CA LEU A 135 -3.51 16.25 6.41
C LEU A 135 -4.13 15.41 7.55
N PRO A 136 -5.17 14.58 7.33
CA PRO A 136 -5.77 13.79 8.40
C PRO A 136 -4.80 12.80 9.04
N LEU A 137 -3.91 12.19 8.27
CA LEU A 137 -2.97 11.20 8.79
C LEU A 137 -1.78 11.85 9.49
N GLN A 138 -1.32 13.00 8.98
CA GLN A 138 -0.32 13.80 9.69
C GLN A 138 -0.83 14.23 11.07
N ILE A 139 -2.11 14.64 11.16
CA ILE A 139 -2.77 14.96 12.43
C ILE A 139 -2.83 13.73 13.35
N ILE A 140 -3.23 12.56 12.84
CA ILE A 140 -3.28 11.31 13.62
C ILE A 140 -1.89 10.93 14.15
N LEU A 141 -0.86 10.99 13.31
CA LEU A 141 0.52 10.69 13.71
C LEU A 141 1.05 11.71 14.71
N MET A 142 0.69 12.99 14.58
CA MET A 142 1.06 14.04 15.53
C MET A 142 0.41 13.78 16.90
N LEU A 143 -0.87 13.44 16.94
CA LEU A 143 -1.58 13.07 18.17
C LEU A 143 -0.97 11.83 18.81
N LEU A 144 -0.63 10.80 18.02
CA LEU A 144 0.02 9.59 18.54
C LEU A 144 1.37 9.89 19.18
N LYS A 145 2.19 10.74 18.55
CA LYS A 145 3.48 11.19 19.10
C LYS A 145 3.31 11.90 20.45
N ILE A 146 2.29 12.75 20.57
CA ILE A 146 1.97 13.45 21.83
C ILE A 146 1.57 12.45 22.92
N ILE A 147 0.72 11.47 22.60
CA ILE A 147 0.30 10.43 23.56
C ILE A 147 1.50 9.62 24.05
N VAL A 148 2.38 9.19 23.15
CA VAL A 148 3.59 8.44 23.50
C VAL A 148 4.53 9.29 24.37
N ALA A 149 4.73 10.56 24.02
CA ALA A 149 5.56 11.47 24.82
C ALA A 149 4.99 11.64 26.24
N LEU A 150 3.68 11.82 26.38
CA LEU A 150 3.02 11.90 27.68
C LEU A 150 3.16 10.60 28.47
N ALA A 151 3.00 9.44 27.83
CA ALA A 151 3.19 8.15 28.48
C ALA A 151 4.63 7.96 28.99
N ILE A 152 5.64 8.42 28.25
CA ILE A 152 7.04 8.41 28.69
C ILE A 152 7.23 9.34 29.89
N ILE A 153 6.71 10.56 29.84
CA ILE A 153 6.82 11.53 30.95
C ILE A 153 6.18 10.99 32.23
N ILE A 154 5.01 10.37 32.13
CA ILE A 154 4.30 9.81 33.29
C ILE A 154 5.01 8.56 33.83
N SER A 155 5.61 7.74 32.96
CA SER A 155 6.27 6.49 33.37
C SER A 155 7.72 6.69 33.87
N LEU A 156 8.36 7.81 33.57
CA LEU A 156 9.71 8.18 34.05
C LEU A 156 9.86 8.16 35.58
N PRO A 157 8.99 8.82 36.39
CA PRO A 157 9.12 8.78 37.84
C PRO A 157 8.91 7.38 38.43
N TYR A 158 8.02 6.58 37.85
CA TYR A 158 7.79 5.19 38.29
C TYR A 158 8.98 4.28 37.97
N SER A 159 9.53 4.40 36.77
CA SER A 159 10.72 3.63 36.37
C SER A 159 11.95 4.06 37.18
N TYR A 160 12.11 5.35 37.48
CA TYR A 160 13.15 5.84 38.38
C TYR A 160 13.01 5.29 39.81
N ALA A 161 11.82 5.34 40.39
CA ALA A 161 11.55 4.81 41.73
C ALA A 161 11.82 3.30 41.81
N TYR A 162 11.37 2.53 40.82
CA TYR A 162 11.62 1.10 40.73
C TYR A 162 13.11 0.75 40.66
N VAL A 163 13.89 1.48 39.86
CA VAL A 163 15.35 1.29 39.77
C VAL A 163 16.02 1.64 41.09
N LEU A 164 15.62 2.73 41.74
CA LEU A 164 16.18 3.16 43.02
C LEU A 164 15.92 2.12 44.13
N GLU A 165 14.73 1.53 44.15
CA GLU A 165 14.35 0.49 45.11
C GLU A 165 15.16 -0.80 44.89
N ARG A 166 15.34 -1.23 43.64
CA ARG A 166 16.21 -2.37 43.27
C ARG A 166 17.67 -2.16 43.66
N ILE A 167 18.19 -0.94 43.52
CA ILE A 167 19.57 -0.61 43.96
C ILE A 167 19.66 -0.74 45.49
N LYS A 168 18.70 -0.18 46.23
CA LYS A 168 18.66 -0.27 47.71
C LYS A 168 18.53 -1.72 48.19
N GLU A 169 17.74 -2.54 47.52
CA GLU A 169 17.57 -3.96 47.85
C GLU A 169 18.86 -4.75 47.62
N ASN A 170 19.55 -4.54 46.49
CA ASN A 170 20.82 -5.19 46.21
C ASN A 170 21.93 -4.80 47.18
N GLN A 171 21.93 -3.56 47.68
CA GLN A 171 22.86 -3.13 48.74
C GLN A 171 22.54 -3.82 50.07
N ARG A 172 21.26 -3.95 50.44
CA ARG A 172 20.84 -4.66 51.66
C ARG A 172 21.14 -6.16 51.67
N ARG A 173 21.25 -6.81 50.50
CA ARG A 173 21.64 -8.23 50.41
C ARG A 173 23.16 -8.47 50.46
N LYS A 174 23.98 -7.41 50.36
CA LYS A 174 25.44 -7.49 50.38
C LYS A 174 26.05 -7.28 51.77
N TYR A 175 25.25 -6.85 52.74
CA TYR A 175 25.60 -6.71 54.16
C TYR A 175 24.72 -7.64 54.98
#